data_AF-A0A8X8XYC7-F1
#
_entry.id   AF-A0A8X8XYC7-F1
#
_cell.length_a   1.000
_cell.length_b   1.000
_cell.length_c   1.000
_cell.angle_alpha   90.00
_cell.angle_beta   90.00
_cell.angle_gamma   90.00
#
_symmetry.space_group_name_H-M   'P 1'
#
loop_
_entity.id
_entity.type
_entity.pdbx_description
1 polymer ?
#
loop_
_entity_poly.entity_id
_entity_poly.type
_entity_poly.pdbx_seq_one_letter_code
_entity_poly.pdbx_strand_id
1 'polypeptide(L)'
;MFTGKPVNSGPYFPGRAELDQMPDTPTRRAQHRRAQSETQFRFPGLDDILLDDDVMVELNLDLPPSLLPPASDAAPLRSLSLDADFFDGLKVDAPAAAEPRPKHRHSNSMDGLSELALLDPKRAKRILANRQSAARSKERKTRYTSELERKVQTLQTEATTLSAQITVLQRDAGGLTAANKELKLKLQALQQQAELREALNDSLRNELQHLKIAAGQAPSPHYFANHQSLQQLSSHNDARE
;
A
#
# COMPACT_ATOMS: atom_id res chain seq x y z
N MET A 1 29.03 -47.35 -35.08
CA MET A 1 27.64 -47.69 -35.47
C MET A 1 26.71 -46.84 -34.63
N PHE A 2 26.10 -45.80 -35.20
CA PHE A 2 25.17 -44.90 -34.50
C PHE A 2 23.73 -45.27 -34.88
N THR A 3 22.94 -45.78 -33.96
CA THR A 3 21.54 -46.15 -34.16
C THR A 3 20.65 -44.94 -33.90
N GLY A 4 20.34 -44.18 -34.94
CA GLY A 4 19.31 -43.13 -34.89
C GLY A 4 17.91 -43.76 -34.84
N LYS A 5 17.10 -43.39 -33.84
CA LYS A 5 15.68 -43.77 -33.77
C LYS A 5 14.91 -43.07 -34.92
N PRO A 6 13.98 -43.75 -35.61
CA PRO A 6 13.20 -43.11 -36.66
C PRO A 6 12.19 -42.13 -36.05
N VAL A 7 12.27 -40.87 -36.46
CA VAL A 7 11.21 -39.89 -36.22
C VAL A 7 10.05 -40.24 -37.14
N ASN A 8 8.91 -40.57 -36.54
CA ASN A 8 7.66 -40.86 -37.24
C ASN A 8 7.16 -39.59 -37.95
N SER A 9 7.39 -39.48 -39.26
CA SER A 9 6.85 -38.41 -40.10
C SER A 9 5.42 -38.77 -40.52
N GLY A 10 4.44 -38.39 -39.69
CA GLY A 10 3.03 -38.37 -40.10
C GLY A 10 2.80 -37.38 -41.26
N PRO A 11 1.72 -37.54 -42.04
CA PRO A 11 1.49 -36.77 -43.26
C PRO A 11 1.46 -35.26 -42.99
N TYR A 12 2.26 -34.54 -43.77
CA TYR A 12 2.42 -33.10 -43.69
C TYR A 12 1.12 -32.41 -44.15
N PHE A 13 0.35 -31.87 -43.21
CA PHE A 13 -0.78 -30.98 -43.51
C PHE A 13 -0.28 -29.53 -43.56
N PRO A 14 -0.27 -28.86 -44.74
CA PRO A 14 0.15 -27.47 -44.82
C PRO A 14 -1.02 -26.60 -44.33
N GLY A 15 -0.92 -26.07 -43.10
CA GLY A 15 -1.93 -25.12 -42.61
C GLY A 15 -2.14 -25.05 -41.11
N ARG A 16 -1.47 -25.87 -40.31
CA ARG A 16 -1.61 -25.84 -38.85
C ARG A 16 -0.23 -25.79 -38.17
N ALA A 17 0.48 -24.68 -38.34
CA ALA A 17 1.53 -24.36 -37.39
C ALA A 17 0.83 -24.13 -36.03
N GLU A 18 1.14 -24.97 -35.05
CA GLU A 18 0.67 -24.88 -33.68
C GLU A 18 0.94 -23.48 -33.12
N LEU A 19 -0.10 -22.65 -33.12
CA LEU A 19 -0.09 -21.29 -32.59
C LEU A 19 0.10 -21.26 -31.06
N ASP A 20 -0.07 -22.40 -30.40
CA ASP A 20 0.01 -22.60 -28.94
C ASP A 20 1.43 -22.93 -28.45
N GLN A 21 2.39 -23.14 -29.35
CA GLN A 21 3.78 -23.45 -28.99
C GLN A 21 4.75 -22.27 -29.14
N MET A 22 4.26 -21.05 -29.33
CA MET A 22 5.14 -19.87 -29.34
C MET A 22 5.36 -19.34 -27.91
N PRO A 23 6.62 -19.22 -27.44
CA PRO A 23 6.89 -18.63 -26.13
C PRO A 23 6.47 -17.15 -26.11
N ASP A 24 5.74 -16.75 -25.07
CA ASP A 24 5.17 -15.40 -24.90
C ASP A 24 6.20 -14.28 -24.78
N THR A 25 7.47 -14.63 -24.53
CA THR A 25 8.57 -13.67 -24.40
C THR A 25 9.62 -13.93 -25.48
N PRO A 26 9.88 -12.98 -26.40
CA PRO A 26 11.00 -13.13 -27.32
C PRO A 26 12.30 -13.15 -26.50
N THR A 27 13.11 -14.19 -26.68
CA THR A 27 14.39 -14.38 -25.99
C THR A 27 15.29 -13.16 -26.20
N ARG A 28 15.38 -12.32 -25.17
CA ARG A 28 16.24 -11.14 -25.13
C ARG A 28 17.69 -11.60 -25.25
N ARG A 29 18.39 -11.23 -26.33
CA ARG A 29 19.84 -11.47 -26.46
C ARG A 29 20.55 -10.88 -25.23
N ALA A 30 21.42 -11.70 -24.63
CA ALA A 30 21.98 -11.55 -23.29
C ALA A 30 23.10 -10.49 -23.15
N GLN A 31 23.11 -9.40 -23.94
CA GLN A 31 24.17 -8.39 -23.87
C GLN A 31 23.67 -6.98 -24.18
N HIS A 32 22.95 -6.37 -23.24
CA HIS A 32 22.84 -4.91 -23.18
C HIS A 32 22.91 -4.50 -21.72
N ARG A 33 24.07 -3.94 -21.33
CA ARG A 33 24.35 -3.37 -20.01
C ARG A 33 23.33 -2.26 -19.74
N ARG A 34 22.31 -2.54 -18.93
CA ARG A 34 21.46 -1.50 -18.34
C ARG A 34 22.31 -0.85 -17.25
N ALA A 35 22.67 0.42 -17.42
CA ALA A 35 23.30 1.20 -16.37
C ALA A 35 22.35 1.22 -15.15
N GLN A 36 22.80 0.64 -14.04
CA GLN A 36 22.14 0.73 -12.75
C GLN A 36 22.44 2.12 -12.20
N SER A 37 21.44 2.99 -12.15
CA SER A 37 21.47 4.17 -11.28
C SER A 37 20.73 3.80 -10.00
N GLU A 38 21.43 3.17 -9.06
CA GLU A 38 20.95 3.01 -7.69
C GLU A 38 21.31 4.29 -6.93
N THR A 39 20.34 5.18 -6.72
CA THR A 39 20.44 6.24 -5.72
C THR A 39 20.08 5.65 -4.37
N GLN A 40 21.09 5.26 -3.58
CA GLN A 40 20.89 5.02 -2.15
C GLN A 40 20.55 6.35 -1.45
N PHE A 41 19.27 6.60 -1.21
CA PHE A 41 18.85 7.56 -0.18
C PHE A 41 19.01 6.91 1.20
N ARG A 42 20.23 6.94 1.71
CA ARG A 42 20.51 6.66 3.12
C ARG A 42 20.65 8.00 3.82
N PHE A 43 19.60 8.44 4.52
CA PHE A 43 19.66 9.59 5.40
C PHE A 43 20.48 9.20 6.64
N PRO A 44 21.67 9.79 6.89
CA PRO A 44 22.35 9.63 8.16
C PRO A 44 21.82 10.66 9.15
N GLY A 45 21.23 10.21 10.27
CA GLY A 45 20.95 11.09 11.42
C GLY A 45 19.52 11.12 11.96
N LEU A 46 18.68 10.10 11.73
CA LEU A 46 17.35 10.04 12.37
C LEU A 46 17.32 9.27 13.70
N ASP A 47 18.45 8.71 14.14
CA ASP A 47 18.48 7.80 15.30
C ASP A 47 18.53 8.54 16.65
N ASP A 48 18.63 9.87 16.68
CA ASP A 48 18.73 10.67 17.91
C ASP A 48 17.56 11.63 18.15
N ILE A 49 16.44 11.47 17.43
CA ILE A 49 15.20 12.12 17.88
C ILE A 49 14.62 11.27 19.00
N LEU A 50 15.18 11.45 20.20
CA LEU A 50 14.51 11.16 21.46
C LEU A 50 13.28 12.09 21.53
N LEU A 51 12.21 11.71 20.83
CA LEU A 51 10.92 12.38 20.92
C LEU A 51 10.38 12.10 22.31
N ASP A 52 10.43 13.11 23.17
CA ASP A 52 9.66 13.13 24.41
C ASP A 52 8.19 12.82 24.08
N ASP A 53 7.63 11.82 24.76
CA ASP A 53 6.29 11.23 24.57
C ASP A 53 5.14 12.26 24.60
N ASP A 54 5.39 13.49 25.04
CA ASP A 54 4.37 14.54 25.16
C ASP A 54 4.22 15.44 23.92
N VAL A 55 5.14 15.42 22.94
CA VAL A 55 5.08 16.30 21.75
C VAL A 55 4.40 15.64 20.55
N MET A 56 4.27 14.31 20.53
CA MET A 56 3.62 13.57 19.44
C MET A 56 2.12 13.86 19.29
N VAL A 57 1.50 14.44 20.31
CA VAL A 57 0.07 14.76 20.32
C VAL A 57 -0.22 16.12 19.68
N GLU A 58 0.79 16.99 19.52
CA GLU A 58 0.60 18.33 18.94
C GLU A 58 0.81 18.40 17.42
N LEU A 59 1.11 17.27 16.76
CA LEU A 59 0.85 17.11 15.33
C LEU A 59 -0.62 16.71 15.12
N ASN A 60 -1.51 17.54 15.67
CA ASN A 60 -2.87 17.66 15.17
C ASN A 60 -2.74 18.21 13.73
N LEU A 61 -2.40 17.34 12.78
CA LEU A 61 -2.65 17.58 11.36
C LEU A 61 -4.18 17.49 11.19
N ASP A 62 -4.86 18.54 11.64
CA ASP A 62 -6.11 18.97 11.05
C ASP A 62 -5.78 19.39 9.62
N LEU A 63 -5.57 18.38 8.76
CA LEU A 63 -5.25 18.58 7.37
C LEU A 63 -6.51 19.22 6.76
N PRO A 64 -6.42 20.47 6.27
CA PRO A 64 -7.60 21.17 5.78
C PRO A 64 -8.24 20.35 4.65
N PRO A 65 -9.58 20.34 4.53
CA PRO A 65 -10.29 19.58 3.51
C PRO A 65 -9.91 19.96 2.07
N SER A 66 -9.09 21.00 1.90
CA SER A 66 -8.49 21.47 0.65
C SER A 66 -7.55 20.46 -0.05
N LEU A 67 -7.11 19.39 0.63
CA LEU A 67 -6.29 18.31 0.04
C LEU A 67 -7.10 17.05 -0.33
N LEU A 68 -8.42 17.04 -0.08
CA LEU A 68 -9.30 16.07 -0.70
C LEU A 68 -9.56 16.51 -2.16
N PRO A 69 -9.25 15.70 -3.18
CA PRO A 69 -9.68 16.04 -4.53
C PRO A 69 -11.23 16.09 -4.54
N PRO A 70 -11.85 17.12 -5.15
CA PRO A 70 -13.30 17.15 -5.26
C PRO A 70 -13.77 15.91 -6.03
N ALA A 71 -14.71 15.18 -5.42
CA ALA A 71 -15.47 14.18 -6.14
C ALA A 71 -16.18 14.86 -7.33
N SER A 72 -16.07 14.23 -8.50
CA SER A 72 -16.67 14.59 -9.79
C SER A 72 -16.33 15.98 -10.35
N ASP A 73 -15.32 16.04 -11.23
CA ASP A 73 -15.64 16.10 -12.65
C ASP A 73 -14.44 15.64 -13.49
N ALA A 74 -14.65 14.59 -14.29
CA ALA A 74 -13.63 14.05 -15.18
C ALA A 74 -13.45 15.00 -16.37
N ALA A 75 -12.61 16.03 -16.22
CA ALA A 75 -12.14 16.79 -17.38
C ALA A 75 -11.20 15.89 -18.21
N PRO A 76 -11.52 15.60 -19.47
CA PRO A 76 -10.60 14.87 -20.33
C PRO A 76 -9.37 15.75 -20.56
N LEU A 77 -8.18 15.20 -20.31
CA LEU A 77 -6.91 15.75 -20.78
C LEU A 77 -6.93 15.73 -22.32
N ARG A 78 -7.59 16.72 -22.91
CA ARG A 78 -7.58 16.98 -24.34
C ARG A 78 -6.23 17.60 -24.70
N SER A 79 -5.47 16.83 -25.48
CA SER A 79 -4.59 17.28 -26.55
C SER A 79 -4.29 18.78 -26.59
N LEU A 80 -3.02 19.14 -26.48
CA LEU A 80 -2.48 20.42 -26.93
C LEU A 80 -3.08 20.74 -28.31
N SER A 81 -4.04 21.66 -28.36
CA SER A 81 -4.63 22.15 -29.60
C SER A 81 -3.57 23.03 -30.23
N LEU A 82 -2.97 22.60 -31.34
CA LEU A 82 -2.22 23.51 -32.19
C LEU A 82 -3.22 24.49 -32.82
N ASP A 83 -2.94 25.78 -32.70
CA ASP A 83 -3.78 26.84 -33.27
C ASP A 83 -3.84 26.73 -34.80
N ALA A 84 -5.00 27.06 -35.37
CA ALA A 84 -5.26 26.98 -36.82
C ALA A 84 -4.29 27.81 -37.66
N ASP A 85 -3.69 28.85 -37.06
CA ASP A 85 -2.73 29.76 -37.70
C ASP A 85 -1.39 29.08 -38.03
N PHE A 86 -1.06 27.96 -37.37
CA PHE A 86 0.14 27.17 -37.68
C PHE A 86 0.10 26.54 -39.07
N PHE A 87 -1.11 26.22 -39.58
CA PHE A 87 -1.29 25.56 -40.87
C PHE A 87 -1.54 26.53 -42.04
N ASP A 88 -1.88 27.79 -41.77
CA ASP A 88 -2.13 28.80 -42.82
C ASP A 88 -0.85 29.23 -43.56
N GLY A 89 0.31 29.11 -42.89
CA GLY A 89 1.62 29.34 -43.50
C GLY A 89 2.13 28.21 -44.41
N LEU A 90 1.41 27.08 -44.51
CA LEU A 90 1.82 25.91 -45.30
C LEU A 90 1.10 25.81 -46.66
N LYS A 91 0.70 26.94 -47.24
CA LYS A 91 0.29 27.01 -48.64
C LYS A 91 1.51 26.77 -49.53
N VAL A 92 1.70 25.51 -49.92
CA VAL A 92 2.58 25.15 -51.03
C VAL A 92 1.91 25.65 -52.30
N ASP A 93 2.38 26.78 -52.83
CA ASP A 93 1.97 27.31 -54.12
C ASP A 93 2.32 26.28 -55.22
N ALA A 94 1.33 25.49 -55.62
CA ALA A 94 1.43 24.57 -56.74
C ALA A 94 0.58 25.11 -57.91
N PRO A 95 1.17 25.36 -59.09
CA PRO A 95 0.46 25.95 -60.22
C PRO A 95 -0.59 24.97 -60.78
N ALA A 96 -1.70 25.57 -61.20
CA ALA A 96 -2.85 24.93 -61.82
C ALA A 96 -2.46 24.18 -63.11
N ALA A 97 -2.60 22.84 -63.10
CA ALA A 97 -2.86 22.00 -64.28
C ALA A 97 -3.31 20.62 -63.80
N ALA A 98 -4.60 20.34 -63.93
CA ALA A 98 -5.22 19.09 -63.54
C ALA A 98 -5.07 18.03 -64.66
N GLU A 99 -4.26 17.02 -64.40
CA GLU A 99 -4.39 15.67 -64.99
C GLU A 99 -4.84 14.75 -63.85
N PRO A 100 -5.97 14.02 -63.97
CA PRO A 100 -6.50 13.20 -62.89
C PRO A 100 -5.66 11.92 -62.78
N ARG A 101 -4.55 11.98 -62.04
CA ARG A 101 -3.80 10.78 -61.65
C ARG A 101 -4.77 9.82 -60.95
N PRO A 102 -4.80 8.52 -61.32
CA PRO A 102 -5.72 7.56 -60.73
C PRO A 102 -5.43 7.47 -59.24
N LYS A 103 -6.31 8.07 -58.44
CA LYS A 103 -6.33 7.90 -56.99
C LYS A 103 -6.67 6.43 -56.76
N HIS A 104 -5.66 5.59 -56.51
CA HIS A 104 -5.87 4.23 -56.01
C HIS A 104 -6.53 4.32 -54.62
N ARG A 105 -7.86 4.47 -54.60
CA ARG A 105 -8.71 4.59 -53.41
C ARG A 105 -9.04 3.23 -52.79
N HIS A 106 -8.25 2.18 -53.04
CA HIS A 106 -8.63 0.81 -52.70
C HIS A 106 -7.62 0.07 -51.83
N SER A 107 -6.62 0.76 -51.26
CA SER A 107 -5.55 0.11 -50.49
C SER A 107 -6.01 -0.56 -49.18
N ASN A 108 -7.25 -0.32 -48.74
CA ASN A 108 -7.75 -0.82 -47.46
C ASN A 108 -9.04 -1.66 -47.54
N SER A 109 -9.80 -1.67 -48.64
CA SER A 109 -11.00 -2.51 -48.76
C SER A 109 -10.62 -3.98 -49.00
N MET A 110 -11.47 -4.93 -48.58
CA MET A 110 -11.25 -6.36 -48.86
C MET A 110 -11.32 -6.63 -50.37
N ASP A 111 -12.22 -5.96 -51.08
CA ASP A 111 -12.37 -6.09 -52.54
C ASP A 111 -11.13 -5.58 -53.29
N GLY A 112 -10.52 -4.48 -52.82
CA GLY A 112 -9.27 -3.96 -53.39
C GLY A 112 -8.06 -4.86 -53.13
N LEU A 113 -8.07 -5.63 -52.04
CA LEU A 113 -7.05 -6.64 -51.79
C LEU A 113 -7.21 -7.89 -52.66
N SER A 114 -8.44 -8.28 -52.97
CA SER A 114 -8.74 -9.39 -53.87
C SER A 114 -8.27 -9.09 -55.30
N GLU A 115 -8.57 -7.90 -55.81
CA GLU A 115 -8.07 -7.44 -57.11
C GLU A 115 -6.54 -7.33 -57.13
N LEU A 116 -5.94 -6.82 -56.05
CA LEU A 116 -4.48 -6.75 -55.91
C LEU A 116 -3.83 -8.14 -55.82
N ALA A 117 -4.52 -9.15 -55.27
CA ALA A 117 -3.98 -10.51 -55.19
C ALA A 117 -3.88 -11.18 -56.57
N LEU A 118 -4.77 -10.81 -57.51
CA LEU A 118 -4.70 -11.26 -58.91
C LEU A 118 -3.50 -10.63 -59.65
N LEU A 119 -3.15 -9.37 -59.33
CA LEU A 119 -2.04 -8.64 -59.95
C LEU A 119 -0.67 -8.94 -59.27
N ASP A 120 -0.62 -8.92 -57.94
CA ASP A 120 0.57 -9.16 -57.11
C ASP A 120 0.20 -9.89 -55.80
N PRO A 121 0.23 -11.24 -55.79
CA PRO A 121 -0.16 -12.04 -54.65
C PRO A 121 0.79 -11.88 -53.44
N LYS A 122 2.07 -11.52 -53.67
CA LYS A 122 3.04 -11.35 -52.58
C LYS A 122 2.76 -10.06 -51.82
N ARG A 123 2.46 -8.97 -52.53
CA ARG A 123 2.08 -7.70 -51.91
C ARG A 123 0.75 -7.83 -51.16
N ALA A 124 -0.24 -8.51 -51.72
CA ALA A 124 -1.52 -8.74 -51.05
C ALA A 124 -1.34 -9.51 -49.72
N LYS A 125 -0.56 -10.60 -49.72
CA LYS A 125 -0.21 -11.35 -48.49
C LYS A 125 0.49 -10.48 -47.45
N ARG A 126 1.43 -9.63 -47.86
CA ARG A 126 2.14 -8.71 -46.96
C ARG A 126 1.18 -7.71 -46.30
N ILE A 127 0.22 -7.17 -47.06
CA ILE A 127 -0.77 -6.24 -46.52
C ILE A 127 -1.68 -6.93 -45.50
N LEU A 128 -2.15 -8.15 -45.79
CA LEU A 128 -2.95 -8.92 -44.84
C LEU A 128 -2.18 -9.25 -43.56
N ALA A 129 -0.93 -9.70 -43.68
CA ALA A 129 -0.08 -9.99 -42.53
C ALA A 129 0.20 -8.73 -41.68
N ASN A 130 0.50 -7.60 -42.31
CA ASN A 130 0.70 -6.33 -41.61
C ASN A 130 -0.59 -5.81 -40.95
N ARG A 131 -1.75 -5.96 -41.62
CA ARG A 131 -3.05 -5.63 -41.03
C ARG A 131 -3.31 -6.46 -39.79
N GLN A 132 -3.07 -7.77 -39.85
CA GLN A 132 -3.23 -8.66 -38.71
C GLN A 132 -2.27 -8.31 -37.56
N SER A 133 -1.00 -8.04 -37.85
CA SER A 133 -0.02 -7.67 -36.82
C SER A 133 -0.28 -6.29 -36.22
N ALA A 134 -0.75 -5.33 -37.01
CA ALA A 134 -1.19 -4.02 -36.56
C ALA A 134 -2.43 -4.13 -35.66
N ALA A 135 -3.43 -4.95 -36.04
CA ALA A 135 -4.61 -5.21 -35.22
C ALA A 135 -4.23 -5.81 -33.85
N ARG A 136 -3.39 -6.85 -33.83
CA ARG A 136 -2.87 -7.46 -32.58
C ARG A 136 -2.05 -6.48 -31.75
N SER A 137 -1.26 -5.62 -32.39
CA SER A 137 -0.46 -4.62 -31.66
C SER A 137 -1.33 -3.53 -31.05
N LYS A 138 -2.37 -3.10 -31.76
CA LYS A 138 -3.39 -2.20 -31.21
C LYS A 138 -4.11 -2.85 -30.04
N GLU A 139 -4.56 -4.10 -30.20
CA GLU A 139 -5.22 -4.86 -29.14
C GLU A 139 -4.37 -4.97 -27.88
N ARG A 140 -3.09 -5.37 -28.02
CA ARG A 140 -2.16 -5.46 -26.88
C ARG A 140 -1.99 -4.13 -26.17
N LYS A 141 -1.82 -3.03 -26.92
CA LYS A 141 -1.71 -1.69 -26.33
C LYS A 141 -3.01 -1.29 -25.63
N THR A 142 -4.17 -1.52 -26.23
CA THR A 142 -5.47 -1.21 -25.59
C THR A 142 -5.70 -2.01 -24.31
N ARG A 143 -5.31 -3.30 -24.29
CA ARG A 143 -5.39 -4.14 -23.09
C ARG A 143 -4.47 -3.61 -21.99
N TYR A 144 -3.20 -3.36 -22.31
CA TYR A 144 -2.22 -2.83 -21.37
C TYR A 144 -2.64 -1.48 -20.77
N THR A 145 -3.17 -0.57 -21.60
CA THR A 145 -3.72 0.71 -21.12
C THR A 145 -4.87 0.48 -20.14
N SER A 146 -5.84 -0.38 -20.48
CA SER A 146 -6.96 -0.69 -19.58
C SER A 146 -6.52 -1.38 -18.27
N GLU A 147 -5.47 -2.21 -18.32
CA GLU A 147 -4.90 -2.86 -17.13
C GLU A 147 -4.24 -1.84 -16.20
N LEU A 148 -3.48 -0.90 -16.76
CA LEU A 148 -2.88 0.19 -16.00
C LEU A 148 -3.96 1.09 -15.37
N GLU A 149 -5.00 1.45 -16.12
CA GLU A 149 -6.12 2.25 -15.61
C GLU A 149 -6.81 1.56 -14.42
N ARG A 150 -7.08 0.25 -14.53
CA ARG A 150 -7.61 -0.54 -13.41
C ARG A 150 -6.65 -0.57 -12.24
N LYS A 151 -5.35 -0.75 -12.47
CA LYS A 151 -4.37 -0.81 -11.38
C LYS A 151 -4.26 0.52 -10.63
N VAL A 152 -4.34 1.65 -11.34
CA VAL A 152 -4.40 2.97 -10.73
C VAL A 152 -5.65 3.10 -9.86
N GLN A 153 -6.83 2.72 -10.37
CA GLN A 153 -8.08 2.78 -9.60
C GLN A 153 -8.03 1.89 -8.35
N THR A 154 -7.51 0.67 -8.47
CA THR A 154 -7.34 -0.25 -7.33
C THR A 154 -6.40 0.34 -6.28
N LEU A 155 -5.22 0.81 -6.68
CA LEU A 155 -4.24 1.41 -5.75
C LEU A 155 -4.80 2.68 -5.08
N GLN A 156 -5.55 3.51 -5.81
CA GLN A 156 -6.22 4.67 -5.24
C GLN A 156 -7.25 4.26 -4.17
N THR A 157 -8.07 3.25 -4.45
CA THR A 157 -9.07 2.73 -3.51
C THR A 157 -8.41 2.13 -2.26
N GLU A 158 -7.32 1.38 -2.44
CA GLU A 158 -6.50 0.85 -1.35
C GLU A 158 -5.92 1.99 -0.50
N ALA A 159 -5.36 3.03 -1.14
CA ALA A 159 -4.82 4.19 -0.44
C ALA A 159 -5.89 4.90 0.40
N THR A 160 -7.09 5.17 -0.16
CA THR A 160 -8.20 5.77 0.58
C THR A 160 -8.62 4.89 1.76
N THR A 161 -8.69 3.58 1.56
CA THR A 161 -9.07 2.62 2.61
C THR A 161 -8.04 2.59 3.74
N LEU A 162 -6.74 2.59 3.41
CA LEU A 162 -5.66 2.64 4.39
C LEU A 162 -5.63 3.98 5.13
N SER A 163 -5.86 5.11 4.45
CA SER A 163 -5.97 6.42 5.09
C SER A 163 -7.10 6.45 6.13
N ALA A 164 -8.26 5.89 5.81
CA ALA A 164 -9.37 5.79 6.76
C ALA A 164 -9.01 4.94 7.99
N GLN A 165 -8.29 3.83 7.80
CA GLN A 165 -7.82 2.98 8.91
C GLN A 165 -6.83 3.73 9.82
N ILE A 166 -5.91 4.50 9.25
CA ILE A 166 -4.96 5.32 10.01
C ILE A 166 -5.71 6.33 10.89
N THR A 167 -6.72 7.02 10.34
CA THR A 167 -7.51 7.98 11.10
C THR A 167 -8.22 7.35 12.31
N VAL A 168 -8.77 6.13 12.15
CA VAL A 168 -9.40 5.40 13.26
C VAL A 168 -8.36 5.04 14.33
N LEU A 169 -7.24 4.46 13.93
CA LEU A 169 -6.18 4.07 14.87
C LEU A 169 -5.59 5.27 15.62
N GLN A 170 -5.40 6.41 14.95
CA GLN A 170 -4.95 7.65 15.58
C GLN A 170 -5.95 8.13 16.65
N ARG A 171 -7.25 8.05 16.37
CA ARG A 171 -8.30 8.40 17.34
C ARG A 171 -8.24 7.47 18.56
N ASP A 172 -8.14 6.16 18.34
CA ASP A 172 -8.11 5.16 19.40
C ASP A 172 -6.85 5.31 20.28
N ALA A 173 -5.69 5.54 19.65
CA ALA A 173 -4.44 5.81 20.37
C ALA A 173 -4.54 7.07 21.25
N GLY A 174 -5.14 8.15 20.73
CA GLY A 174 -5.41 9.36 21.51
C GLY A 174 -6.35 9.10 22.68
N GLY A 175 -7.43 8.34 22.45
CA GLY A 175 -8.39 7.95 23.49
C GLY A 175 -7.76 7.10 24.60
N LEU A 176 -6.97 6.09 24.24
CA LEU A 176 -6.24 5.25 25.20
C LEU A 176 -5.19 6.04 25.97
N THR A 177 -4.53 7.01 25.33
CA THR A 177 -3.56 7.89 25.99
C THR A 177 -4.25 8.77 27.03
N ALA A 178 -5.39 9.38 26.69
CA ALA A 178 -6.18 10.18 27.62
C ALA A 178 -6.69 9.35 28.81
N ALA A 179 -7.24 8.16 28.55
CA ALA A 179 -7.69 7.24 29.60
C ALA A 179 -6.55 6.79 30.52
N ASN A 180 -5.36 6.51 29.96
CA ASN A 180 -4.17 6.20 30.76
C ASN A 180 -3.74 7.37 31.64
N LYS A 181 -3.77 8.61 31.12
CA LYS A 181 -3.47 9.82 31.90
C LYS A 181 -4.46 9.97 33.06
N GLU A 182 -5.76 9.77 32.82
CA GLU A 182 -6.79 9.82 33.86
C GLU A 182 -6.59 8.74 34.93
N LEU A 183 -6.31 7.49 34.53
CA LEU A 183 -6.07 6.39 35.47
C LEU A 183 -4.83 6.64 36.34
N LYS A 184 -3.74 7.17 35.77
CA LYS A 184 -2.56 7.55 36.53
C LYS A 184 -2.87 8.63 37.57
N LEU A 185 -3.65 9.65 37.20
CA LEU A 185 -4.08 10.69 38.14
C LEU A 185 -4.97 10.12 39.26
N LYS A 186 -5.92 9.24 38.93
CA LYS A 186 -6.75 8.55 39.92
C LYS A 186 -5.92 7.69 40.87
N LEU A 187 -4.93 6.96 40.34
CA LEU A 187 -4.03 6.14 41.15
C LEU A 187 -3.24 7.01 42.14
N GLN A 188 -2.68 8.12 41.68
CA GLN A 188 -1.94 9.06 42.53
C GLN A 188 -2.82 9.64 43.64
N ALA A 189 -4.07 10.02 43.32
CA ALA A 189 -5.01 10.52 44.31
C ALA A 189 -5.35 9.46 45.38
N LEU A 190 -5.54 8.21 44.96
CA LEU A 190 -5.80 7.10 45.89
C LEU A 190 -4.60 6.79 46.78
N GLN A 191 -3.37 6.88 46.24
CA GLN A 191 -2.14 6.73 47.01
C GLN A 191 -2.03 7.81 48.09
N GLN A 192 -2.22 9.08 47.74
CA GLN A 192 -2.24 10.18 48.71
C GLN A 192 -3.32 9.99 49.78
N GLN A 193 -4.50 9.51 49.39
CA GLN A 193 -5.56 9.23 50.35
C GLN A 193 -5.18 8.09 51.32
N ALA A 194 -4.49 7.05 50.85
CA ALA A 194 -4.03 5.96 51.69
C ALA A 194 -2.96 6.42 52.69
N GLU A 195 -1.99 7.22 52.25
CA GLU A 195 -0.95 7.82 53.11
C GLU A 195 -1.55 8.68 54.23
N LEU A 196 -2.52 9.53 53.90
CA LEU A 196 -3.22 10.34 54.90
C LEU A 196 -3.96 9.47 55.92
N ARG A 197 -4.61 8.38 55.47
CA ARG A 197 -5.29 7.43 56.37
C ARG A 197 -4.30 6.68 57.26
N GLU A 198 -3.14 6.33 56.75
CA GLU A 198 -2.08 5.67 57.53
C GLU A 198 -1.54 6.62 58.61
N ALA A 199 -1.20 7.85 58.24
CA ALA A 199 -0.76 8.89 59.17
C ALA A 199 -1.79 9.18 60.28
N LEU A 200 -3.08 9.23 59.93
CA LEU A 200 -4.17 9.38 60.90
C LEU A 200 -4.26 8.18 61.84
N ASN A 201 -4.17 6.95 61.31
CA ASN A 201 -4.18 5.74 62.13
C ASN A 201 -2.99 5.70 63.10
N ASP A 202 -1.80 6.12 62.66
CA ASP A 202 -0.62 6.16 63.52
C ASP A 202 -0.75 7.22 64.62
N SER A 203 -1.30 8.40 64.30
CA SER A 203 -1.63 9.41 65.31
C SER A 203 -2.60 8.86 66.37
N LEU A 204 -3.67 8.19 65.95
CA LEU A 204 -4.64 7.57 66.86
C LEU A 204 -4.01 6.47 67.72
N ARG A 205 -3.13 5.63 67.12
CA ARG A 205 -2.39 4.61 67.88
C ARG A 205 -1.50 5.23 68.94
N ASN A 206 -0.80 6.31 68.61
CA ASN A 206 0.04 7.05 69.55
C ASN A 206 -0.80 7.65 70.69
N GLU A 207 -1.94 8.29 70.40
CA GLU A 207 -2.85 8.81 71.41
C GLU A 207 -3.43 7.72 72.32
N LEU A 208 -3.86 6.59 71.75
CA LEU A 208 -4.32 5.44 72.53
C LEU A 208 -3.23 4.90 73.46
N GLN A 209 -1.99 4.85 72.99
CA GLN A 209 -0.85 4.45 73.81
C GLN A 209 -0.61 5.43 74.97
N HIS A 210 -0.65 6.74 74.72
CA HIS A 210 -0.53 7.75 75.76
C HIS A 210 -1.65 7.65 76.80
N LEU A 211 -2.90 7.52 76.36
CA LEU A 211 -4.06 7.36 77.25
C LEU A 211 -3.97 6.08 78.07
N LYS A 212 -3.50 4.98 77.49
CA LYS A 212 -3.30 3.71 78.20
C LYS A 212 -2.29 3.84 79.34
N ILE A 213 -1.19 4.57 79.11
CA ILE A 213 -0.19 4.85 80.14
C ILE A 213 -0.78 5.76 81.23
N ALA A 214 -1.49 6.84 80.85
CA ALA A 214 -2.10 7.78 81.80
C ALA A 214 -3.20 7.15 82.67
N ALA A 215 -3.96 6.21 82.13
CA ALA A 215 -4.99 5.45 82.87
C ALA A 215 -4.41 4.39 83.83
N GLY A 216 -3.08 4.26 83.91
CA GLY A 216 -2.42 3.29 84.81
C GLY A 216 -2.56 1.83 84.38
N GLN A 217 -3.05 1.55 83.16
CA GLN A 217 -3.12 0.19 82.61
C GLN A 217 -1.74 -0.21 82.05
N ALA A 218 -0.86 -0.68 82.94
CA ALA A 218 0.38 -1.35 82.52
C ALA A 218 0.05 -2.49 81.52
N PRO A 219 0.95 -2.80 80.57
CA PRO A 219 0.72 -3.91 79.66
C PRO A 219 0.59 -5.21 80.46
N SER A 220 -0.63 -5.73 80.54
CA SER A 220 -0.87 -7.05 81.11
C SER A 220 -0.06 -8.09 80.30
N PRO A 221 0.82 -8.88 80.94
CA PRO A 221 1.67 -9.85 80.25
C PRO A 221 0.88 -11.05 79.67
N HIS A 222 -0.44 -11.07 79.78
CA HIS A 222 -1.27 -12.23 79.44
C HIS A 222 -1.61 -12.43 77.95
N TYR A 223 -1.16 -11.57 77.03
CA TYR A 223 -1.49 -11.71 75.60
C TYR A 223 -0.33 -12.09 74.67
N PHE A 224 0.92 -12.14 75.15
CA PHE A 224 2.06 -12.54 74.31
C PHE A 224 2.32 -14.05 74.25
N ALA A 225 1.77 -14.84 75.17
CA ALA A 225 2.01 -16.29 75.23
C ALA A 225 1.19 -17.12 74.20
N ASN A 226 0.13 -16.56 73.59
CA ASN A 226 -0.75 -17.29 72.67
C ASN A 226 -0.53 -16.99 71.18
N HIS A 227 0.30 -15.99 70.82
CA HIS A 227 0.52 -15.66 69.40
C HIS A 227 1.68 -16.42 68.77
N GLN A 228 2.61 -16.94 69.57
CA GLN A 228 3.74 -17.74 69.08
C GLN A 228 3.33 -19.18 68.75
N SER A 229 2.27 -19.70 69.38
CA SER A 229 1.71 -21.03 69.12
C SER A 229 0.82 -21.08 67.87
N LEU A 230 0.17 -19.97 67.50
CA LEU A 230 -0.66 -19.90 66.28
C LEU A 230 0.15 -19.69 64.99
N GLN A 231 1.33 -19.07 65.07
CA GLN A 231 2.19 -18.87 63.90
C GLN A 231 2.92 -20.17 63.47
N GLN A 232 3.16 -21.08 64.41
CA GLN A 232 3.74 -22.41 64.11
C GLN A 232 2.74 -23.36 63.43
N LEU A 233 1.44 -23.20 63.65
CA LEU A 233 0.40 -24.01 63.00
C LEU A 233 0.08 -23.54 61.58
N SER A 234 0.23 -22.24 61.28
CA SER A 234 0.05 -21.72 59.91
C SER A 234 1.18 -22.15 58.98
N SER A 235 2.44 -22.13 59.45
CA SER A 235 3.59 -22.55 58.64
C SER A 235 3.62 -24.04 58.30
N HIS A 236 2.75 -24.87 58.92
CA HIS A 236 2.67 -26.31 58.63
C HIS A 236 1.64 -26.66 57.55
N ASN A 237 0.76 -25.74 57.17
CA ASN A 237 -0.27 -25.97 56.15
C ASN A 237 0.14 -25.52 54.74
N ASP A 238 1.09 -24.60 54.60
CA ASP A 238 1.55 -24.09 53.29
C ASP A 238 2.56 -25.00 52.57
N ALA A 239 2.85 -26.20 53.08
CA ALA A 239 3.81 -27.15 52.50
C ALA A 239 3.14 -28.38 51.82
N ARG A 240 1.82 -28.35 51.57
CA ARG A 240 1.06 -29.50 51.05
C ARG A 240 0.12 -29.25 49.87
N GLU A 241 0.18 -28.10 49.21
CA GLU A 241 -0.42 -27.88 47.88
C GLU A 241 0.66 -27.48 46.87
#